data_AF-A0A7X3L7J0-F1
#
_entry.id   AF-A0A7X3L7J0-F1
#
_cell.length_a   1.000
_cell.length_b   1.000
_cell.length_c   1.000
_cell.angle_alpha   90.00
_cell.angle_beta   90.00
_cell.angle_gamma   90.00
#
_symmetry.space_group_name_H-M   'P 1'
#
loop_
_entity.id
_entity.type
_entity.pdbx_description
1 polymer ?
#
loop_
_entity_poly.entity_id
_entity_poly.type
_entity_poly.pdbx_seq_one_letter_code
_entity_poly.pdbx_strand_id
1 'polypeptide(L)'
;MPDSDSIPPILPEVRLVKPGETLLLCRCGRSPALPDCSSACSTGLRLQPAREQRLLLCRCGRSRRLPYCDGSHSPPAAGLKARWQRFTKGD
;
A
#
# COMPACT_ATOMS: atom_id res chain seq x y z
N MET A 1 -27.38 -1.87 11.84
CA MET A 1 -25.91 -1.89 12.06
C MET A 1 -25.31 -2.46 10.79
N PRO A 2 -24.38 -1.79 10.10
CA PRO A 2 -23.81 -2.37 8.90
C PRO A 2 -23.03 -3.63 9.29
N ASP A 3 -23.33 -4.75 8.62
CA ASP A 3 -22.65 -6.03 8.82
C ASP A 3 -21.14 -5.84 8.75
N SER A 4 -20.41 -6.39 9.73
CA SER A 4 -18.95 -6.30 9.83
C SER A 4 -18.19 -6.89 8.62
N ASP A 5 -18.89 -7.51 7.67
CA ASP A 5 -18.35 -8.07 6.43
C ASP A 5 -18.19 -7.05 5.28
N SER A 6 -18.68 -5.82 5.42
CA SER A 6 -18.68 -4.84 4.30
C SER A 6 -17.47 -3.90 4.24
N ILE A 7 -16.41 -4.12 5.02
CA ILE A 7 -15.21 -3.26 4.95
C ILE A 7 -14.39 -3.67 3.72
N PRO A 8 -14.31 -2.83 2.66
CA PRO A 8 -13.58 -3.19 1.46
C PRO A 8 -12.11 -3.43 1.80
N PRO A 9 -11.46 -4.44 1.17
CA PRO A 9 -10.07 -4.73 1.43
C PRO A 9 -9.20 -3.50 1.11
N ILE A 10 -8.27 -3.17 2.00
CA ILE A 10 -7.33 -2.07 1.78
C ILE A 10 -6.33 -2.49 0.71
N LEU A 11 -6.62 -2.11 -0.54
CA LEU A 11 -5.75 -2.36 -1.69
C LEU A 11 -4.63 -1.33 -1.78
N PRO A 12 -3.44 -1.73 -2.28
CA PRO A 12 -2.37 -0.78 -2.58
C PRO A 12 -2.76 0.17 -3.71
N GLU A 13 -2.10 1.32 -3.75
CA GLU A 13 -2.26 2.29 -4.83
C GLU A 13 -1.22 2.05 -5.92
N VAL A 14 -1.64 2.06 -7.19
CA VAL A 14 -0.72 2.12 -8.33
C VAL A 14 -0.68 3.57 -8.79
N ARG A 15 0.48 4.23 -8.62
CA ARG A 15 0.67 5.63 -9.02
C ARG A 15 1.65 5.73 -10.17
N LEU A 16 1.23 6.34 -11.27
CA LEU A 16 2.14 6.74 -12.34
C LEU A 16 2.87 8.00 -11.89
N VAL A 17 4.20 7.98 -11.93
CA VAL A 17 5.06 9.12 -11.57
C VAL A 17 5.92 9.51 -12.75
N LYS A 18 6.15 10.80 -12.93
CA LYS A 18 6.94 11.36 -14.06
C LYS A 18 8.25 11.98 -13.58
N PRO A 19 9.25 12.10 -14.47
CA PRO A 19 10.49 12.78 -14.13
C PRO A 19 10.23 14.24 -13.78
N GLY A 20 10.92 14.76 -12.76
CA GLY A 20 10.75 16.12 -12.26
C GLY A 20 9.67 16.30 -11.20
N GLU A 21 8.84 15.28 -10.94
CA GLU A 21 7.91 15.30 -9.81
C GLU A 21 8.64 15.07 -8.49
N THR A 22 8.25 15.78 -7.44
CA THR A 22 8.73 15.54 -6.07
C THR A 22 7.58 14.98 -5.24
N LEU A 23 7.68 13.70 -4.88
CA LEU A 23 6.69 13.01 -4.06
C LEU A 23 7.14 12.94 -2.60
N LEU A 24 6.18 13.11 -1.68
CA LEU A 24 6.38 12.99 -0.24
C LEU A 24 5.65 11.76 0.29
N LEU A 25 6.36 10.63 0.34
CA LEU A 25 5.79 9.33 0.65
C LEU A 25 6.03 8.96 2.12
N CYS A 26 5.05 8.36 2.77
CA CYS A 26 5.15 7.97 4.17
C CYS A 26 5.97 6.68 4.36
N ARG A 27 7.02 6.73 5.18
CA ARG A 27 7.79 5.54 5.60
C ARG A 27 7.46 5.03 7.00
N CYS A 28 6.79 5.82 7.82
CA CYS A 28 6.55 5.46 9.23
C CYS A 28 5.32 4.58 9.45
N GLY A 29 4.42 4.46 8.45
CA GLY A 29 3.22 3.63 8.53
C GLY A 29 2.13 4.16 9.47
N ARG A 30 2.37 5.30 10.13
CA ARG A 30 1.44 5.94 11.08
C ARG A 30 0.69 7.13 10.49
N SER A 31 0.96 7.49 9.24
CA SER A 31 0.25 8.58 8.57
C SER A 31 -1.23 8.22 8.44
N PRO A 32 -2.16 9.10 8.81
CA PRO A 32 -3.58 8.91 8.52
C PRO A 32 -3.87 9.03 7.01
N ALA A 33 -2.93 9.56 6.22
CA ALA A 33 -3.04 9.83 4.80
C ALA A 33 -2.13 8.94 3.93
N LEU A 34 -1.84 7.71 4.36
CA LEU A 34 -1.08 6.75 3.53
C LEU A 34 -1.69 6.67 2.11
N PRO A 35 -0.86 6.68 1.05
CA PRO A 35 0.60 6.49 1.03
C PRO A 35 1.43 7.77 1.19
N ASP A 36 0.79 8.94 1.25
CA ASP A 36 1.45 10.23 1.30
C ASP A 36 1.68 10.72 2.74
N CYS A 37 2.57 11.69 2.88
CA CYS A 37 2.84 12.32 4.16
C CYS A 37 2.93 13.84 4.01
N SER A 38 2.63 14.54 5.11
CA SER A 38 2.82 15.99 5.14
C SER A 38 4.31 16.32 5.00
N SER A 39 4.62 17.45 4.39
CA SER A 39 5.99 17.97 4.25
C SER A 39 6.71 18.21 5.58
N ALA A 40 5.96 18.26 6.68
CA ALA A 40 6.46 18.38 8.04
C ALA A 40 6.88 17.02 8.67
N CYS A 41 6.63 15.88 8.03
CA CYS A 41 7.02 14.59 8.58
C CYS A 41 8.52 14.34 8.43
N SER A 42 9.25 14.28 9.55
CA SER A 42 10.69 14.02 9.59
C SER A 42 11.10 12.64 9.05
N THR A 43 10.17 11.67 9.07
CA THR A 43 10.40 10.30 8.58
C THR A 43 9.90 10.10 7.14
N GLY A 44 9.33 11.13 6.51
CA GLY A 44 8.84 11.06 5.13
C GLY A 44 9.98 10.84 4.12
N LEU A 45 9.71 10.09 3.05
CA LEU A 45 10.60 9.95 1.91
C LEU A 45 10.28 11.02 0.86
N ARG A 46 11.28 11.83 0.52
CA ARG A 46 11.28 12.65 -0.69
C ARG A 46 11.76 11.80 -1.86
N LEU A 47 10.86 11.45 -2.77
CA LEU A 47 11.19 10.69 -3.98
C LEU A 47 11.11 11.61 -5.20
N GLN A 48 12.20 11.62 -5.98
CA GLN A 48 12.26 12.27 -7.29
C GLN A 48 12.52 11.20 -8.35
N PRO A 49 11.52 10.83 -9.17
CA PRO A 49 11.72 9.86 -10.24
C PRO A 49 12.67 10.43 -11.29
N ALA A 50 13.67 9.65 -11.71
CA ALA A 50 14.51 10.01 -12.86
C ALA A 50 13.83 9.73 -14.21
N ARG A 51 12.81 8.87 -14.20
CA ARG A 51 12.04 8.47 -15.39
C ARG A 51 10.61 8.15 -15.00
N GLU A 52 9.74 8.10 -16.01
CA GLU A 52 8.36 7.70 -15.82
C GLU A 52 8.29 6.22 -15.39
N GLN A 53 7.53 5.95 -14.33
CA GLN A 53 7.33 4.60 -13.81
C GLN A 53 6.05 4.49 -13.00
N ARG A 54 5.57 3.26 -12.80
CA ARG A 54 4.44 2.98 -11.91
C ARG A 54 4.96 2.50 -10.56
N LEU A 55 4.56 3.16 -9.49
CA LEU A 55 4.88 2.77 -8.13
C LEU A 55 3.68 2.04 -7.51
N LEU A 56 3.96 0.93 -6.82
CA LEU A 56 2.97 0.24 -6.00
C LEU A 56 3.13 0.67 -4.55
N LEU A 57 2.25 1.54 -4.08
CA LEU A 57 2.33 2.20 -2.79
C LEU A 57 1.42 1.54 -1.75
N CYS A 58 1.90 1.48 -0.50
CA CYS A 58 1.19 0.86 0.60
C CYS A 58 0.14 1.80 1.18
N ARG A 59 -1.11 1.31 1.29
CA ARG A 59 -2.22 2.01 1.95
C ARG A 59 -2.60 1.44 3.32
N CYS A 60 -2.08 0.25 3.68
CA CYS A 60 -2.46 -0.45 4.91
C CYS A 60 -1.52 -0.21 6.09
N GLY A 61 -0.34 0.39 5.87
CA GLY A 61 0.67 0.65 6.91
C GLY A 61 1.41 -0.60 7.43
N ARG A 62 1.09 -1.80 6.95
CA ARG A 62 1.67 -3.07 7.41
C ARG A 62 2.89 -3.54 6.62
N SER A 63 3.26 -2.83 5.56
CA SER A 63 4.41 -3.19 4.72
C SER A 63 5.72 -3.05 5.49
N ARG A 64 6.64 -3.99 5.30
CA ARG A 64 8.02 -3.89 5.82
C ARG A 64 8.91 -3.01 4.94
N ARG A 65 8.43 -2.65 3.74
CA ARG A 65 9.16 -1.86 2.72
C ARG A 65 8.50 -0.52 2.44
N LEU A 66 7.86 0.09 3.45
CA LEU A 66 7.23 1.40 3.31
C LEU A 66 8.19 2.41 2.64
N PRO A 67 7.72 3.19 1.66
CA PRO A 67 6.31 3.42 1.30
C PRO A 67 5.68 2.40 0.34
N TYR A 68 6.44 1.39 -0.11
CA TYR A 68 6.01 0.45 -1.12
C TYR A 68 5.17 -0.69 -0.55
N CYS A 69 4.26 -1.24 -1.35
CA CYS A 69 3.52 -2.44 -1.00
C CYS A 69 4.37 -3.70 -1.20
N ASP A 70 4.39 -4.58 -0.20
CA ASP A 70 5.06 -5.89 -0.24
C ASP A 70 4.09 -7.08 -0.16
N GLY A 71 2.78 -6.81 -0.27
CA GLY A 71 1.72 -7.82 -0.12
C GLY A 71 1.22 -8.04 1.30
N SER A 72 1.82 -7.42 2.33
CA SER A 72 1.40 -7.56 3.73
C SER A 72 0.00 -6.99 4.04
N HIS A 73 -0.65 -6.37 3.07
CA HIS A 73 -2.06 -5.97 3.17
C HIS A 73 -3.01 -7.18 3.13
N SER A 74 -2.62 -8.27 2.46
CA SER A 74 -3.42 -9.49 2.43
C SER A 74 -3.23 -10.28 3.73
N PRO A 75 -4.31 -10.74 4.38
CA PRO A 75 -4.18 -11.57 5.56
C PRO A 75 -3.43 -12.88 5.24
N PRO A 76 -2.61 -13.40 6.16
CA PRO A 76 -1.95 -14.69 5.98
C PRO A 76 -3.01 -15.79 5.78
N ALA A 77 -2.77 -16.68 4.81
CA ALA A 77 -3.64 -17.83 4.60
C ALA A 77 -3.26 -18.93 5.61
N ALA A 78 -4.24 -19.38 6.40
CA ALA A 78 -4.07 -20.44 7.40
C ALA A 78 -3.99 -21.83 6.74
N GLY A 79 -2.91 -22.08 5.98
CA GLY A 79 -2.60 -23.37 5.38
C GLY A 79 -2.81 -23.46 3.87
N LEU A 80 -2.37 -24.58 3.29
CA LEU A 80 -2.35 -24.81 1.84
C LEU A 80 -3.76 -24.80 1.22
N LYS A 81 -4.76 -25.33 1.94
CA LYS A 81 -6.18 -25.35 1.52
C LYS A 81 -6.74 -23.93 1.41
N ALA A 82 -6.48 -23.06 2.39
CA ALA A 82 -6.93 -21.67 2.36
C ALA A 82 -6.24 -20.86 1.25
N ARG A 83 -4.97 -21.16 0.93
CA ARG A 83 -4.28 -20.57 -0.22
C ARG A 83 -4.95 -20.97 -1.54
N TRP A 84 -5.28 -22.25 -1.70
CA TRP A 84 -5.95 -22.77 -2.89
C TRP A 84 -7.36 -22.20 -3.07
N GLN A 85 -8.13 -22.05 -2.00
CA GLN A 85 -9.47 -21.45 -2.05
C GLN A 85 -9.48 -20.03 -2.64
N ARG A 86 -8.40 -19.25 -2.45
CA ARG A 86 -8.27 -17.90 -3.05
C ARG A 86 -8.08 -17.94 -4.57
N PHE A 87 -7.54 -19.02 -5.12
CA PHE A 87 -7.34 -19.17 -6.56
C PHE A 87 -8.56 -19.78 -7.26
N THR A 88 -9.31 -20.64 -6.57
CA THR A 88 -10.45 -21.34 -7.15
C THR A 88 -11.77 -20.59 -6.99
N LYS A 89 -11.87 -19.67 -6.03
CA LYS A 89 -13.06 -18.87 -5.79
C LYS A 89 -12.85 -17.46 -6.36
N GLY A 90 -12.88 -17.36 -7.68
CA GLY A 90 -13.00 -16.08 -8.38
C GLY A 90 -14.47 -15.70 -8.43
N ASP A 91 -14.92 -14.96 -7.43
CA ASP A 91 -16.10 -14.09 -7.50
C ASP A 91 -15.62 -12.64 -7.44
#